data_AF-A0AAD2HYG1-F1
#
_entry.id   AF-A0AAD2HYG1-F1
#
_cell.length_a   1.000
_cell.length_b   1.000
_cell.length_c   1.000
_cell.angle_alpha   90.00
_cell.angle_beta   90.00
_cell.angle_gamma   90.00
#
_symmetry.space_group_name_H-M   'P 1'
#
loop_
_entity.id
_entity.type
_entity.pdbx_description
1 polymer ?
#
loop_
_entity_poly.entity_id
_entity_poly.type
_entity_poly.pdbx_seq_one_letter_code
_entity_poly.pdbx_strand_id
1 'polypeptide(L)'
;KVCGRAADPSPSPSPSHSSGAANYGCGLCSLTFSPATGHIALEHLLTGWLAVLPSFAQGSDDWPVPHAVHLDFACGGFVIEQTKLAIPGIKSLVWFCTGVTSALCHFTEYDFAKIADDIFADEEKRKGRSRDEILHAVAFAWNGSDALSKMIVRHPGLADMYDYERVGHAAGAPPVLGAVLTGAQMLAKHSDGFICAATKHIEPVGVPYVTEFYRMQGKKLFSVGLSVHEKFWEEDEEERLKEGELKTFMDKALAEHGEKSVLYISFGSIFFPVATPHLIETLVETLLTLEQPFPFVFVLGSQLASLPAPLIERINSSGRGLACSYWVDQRAVLKHKATGWFLTHGGYNSIGEAISQAVPLIMWPCGAEQPLNASLLSSGPAAITFELLQVRAGPQIGPSLRFPGVEITGTTEAAGAELAGVFAKARGEEGKRLRANIEELRGKILAGRTEEDREQIKALAAF
;
A
#
# COMPACT_ATOMS: atom_id res chain seq x y z
N LYS A 1 -12.40 -11.72 21.92
CA LYS A 1 -11.99 -13.12 22.24
C LYS A 1 -12.19 -14.10 21.05
N VAL A 2 -12.11 -13.65 19.79
CA VAL A 2 -12.09 -14.51 18.57
C VAL A 2 -10.74 -14.38 17.84
N CYS A 3 -9.63 -14.52 18.58
CA CYS A 3 -8.28 -14.59 18.00
C CYS A 3 -7.44 -15.74 18.60
N GLY A 4 -8.03 -16.76 19.24
CA GLY A 4 -7.23 -17.69 20.04
C GLY A 4 -7.69 -19.14 20.18
N ARG A 5 -8.66 -19.63 19.41
CA ARG A 5 -9.04 -21.06 19.46
C ARG A 5 -9.41 -21.59 18.09
N ALA A 6 -8.41 -21.79 17.24
CA ALA A 6 -8.50 -22.71 16.11
C ALA A 6 -7.10 -23.22 15.78
N ALA A 7 -6.66 -24.24 16.51
CA ALA A 7 -5.74 -25.29 16.04
C ALA A 7 -5.48 -26.24 17.21
N ASP A 8 -6.08 -27.42 17.16
CA ASP A 8 -5.47 -28.61 17.78
C ASP A 8 -5.22 -29.59 16.61
N PRO A 9 -3.95 -29.83 16.20
CA PRO A 9 -3.66 -30.71 15.08
C PRO A 9 -3.35 -32.11 15.63
N SER A 10 -4.33 -33.02 15.62
CA SER A 10 -4.00 -34.45 15.76
C SER A 10 -3.54 -35.01 14.41
N PRO A 11 -2.40 -35.71 14.34
CA PRO A 11 -1.82 -36.16 13.08
C PRO A 11 -2.39 -37.53 12.67
N SER A 12 -2.75 -37.69 11.39
CA SER A 12 -2.73 -39.01 10.78
C SER A 12 -2.34 -38.94 9.29
N PRO A 13 -1.65 -39.96 8.76
CA PRO A 13 -0.74 -39.80 7.64
C PRO A 13 -1.25 -40.46 6.35
N SER A 14 -1.27 -39.74 5.24
CA SER A 14 -0.99 -40.33 3.92
C SER A 14 -0.73 -39.26 2.86
N PRO A 15 0.20 -39.49 1.91
CA PRO A 15 0.71 -38.45 1.03
C PRO A 15 -0.04 -38.46 -0.31
N SER A 16 -0.59 -37.32 -0.71
CA SER A 16 -0.92 -37.06 -2.12
C SER A 16 -0.77 -35.59 -2.45
N HIS A 17 0.11 -35.32 -3.40
CA HIS A 17 0.40 -34.01 -3.97
C HIS A 17 -0.87 -33.23 -4.33
N SER A 18 -1.10 -32.13 -3.62
CA SER A 18 -1.88 -31.00 -4.12
C SER A 18 -1.37 -29.73 -3.43
N SER A 19 -1.26 -28.67 -4.22
CA SER A 19 -0.79 -27.33 -3.86
C SER A 19 -1.58 -26.77 -2.67
N GLY A 20 -0.96 -26.77 -1.49
CA GLY A 20 -1.54 -26.22 -0.27
C GLY A 20 -1.47 -24.70 -0.25
N ALA A 21 -2.60 -24.04 -0.57
CA ALA A 21 -2.84 -22.66 -0.16
C ALA A 21 -3.10 -22.66 1.36
N ALA A 22 -2.18 -22.08 2.13
CA ALA A 22 -2.39 -21.86 3.56
C ALA A 22 -3.36 -20.69 3.73
N ASN A 23 -4.63 -21.01 4.03
CA ASN A 23 -5.66 -20.04 4.37
C ASN A 23 -5.38 -19.44 5.75
N TYR A 24 -4.83 -18.23 5.77
CA TYR A 24 -4.83 -17.37 6.95
C TYR A 24 -5.79 -16.20 6.70
N GLY A 25 -7.07 -16.40 7.01
CA GLY A 25 -8.10 -15.37 6.92
C GLY A 25 -9.33 -15.76 7.72
N CYS A 26 -9.88 -14.80 8.47
CA CYS A 26 -11.17 -14.94 9.14
C CYS A 26 -12.24 -15.30 8.11
N GLY A 27 -12.97 -16.40 8.32
CA GLY A 27 -13.93 -17.01 7.39
C GLY A 27 -15.18 -16.17 7.03
N LEU A 28 -15.15 -14.86 7.27
CA LEU A 28 -16.21 -13.92 6.88
C LEU A 28 -15.76 -12.86 5.86
N CYS A 29 -14.46 -12.72 5.59
CA CYS A 29 -13.93 -11.69 4.67
C CYS A 29 -12.74 -12.17 3.83
N SER A 30 -12.72 -13.42 3.36
CA SER A 30 -11.71 -13.85 2.39
C SER A 30 -12.17 -13.50 0.97
N LEU A 31 -11.58 -12.47 0.37
CA LEU A 31 -11.57 -12.29 -1.08
C LEU A 31 -10.72 -13.42 -1.69
N THR A 32 -11.31 -14.58 -1.97
CA THR A 32 -10.63 -15.63 -2.73
C THR A 32 -10.66 -15.27 -4.21
N PHE A 33 -9.48 -14.94 -4.75
CA PHE A 33 -9.26 -14.80 -6.18
C PHE A 33 -9.11 -16.20 -6.79
N SER A 34 -10.01 -16.57 -7.71
CA SER A 34 -9.86 -17.80 -8.51
C SER A 34 -9.14 -17.45 -9.81
N PRO A 35 -7.90 -17.91 -10.03
CA PRO A 35 -7.17 -17.67 -11.28
C PRO A 35 -7.87 -18.28 -12.50
N ALA A 36 -8.71 -19.31 -12.29
CA ALA A 36 -9.38 -20.03 -13.36
C ALA A 36 -10.62 -19.31 -13.93
N THR A 37 -11.24 -18.40 -13.16
CA THR A 37 -12.51 -17.76 -13.55
C THR A 37 -12.45 -16.24 -13.61
N GLY A 38 -11.38 -15.59 -13.13
CA GLY A 38 -11.26 -14.13 -13.15
C GLY A 38 -12.32 -13.38 -12.32
N HIS A 39 -13.18 -14.11 -11.60
CA HIS A 39 -14.24 -13.57 -10.75
C HIS A 39 -13.77 -13.60 -9.28
N ILE A 40 -13.77 -12.43 -8.65
CA ILE A 40 -13.84 -12.34 -7.19
C ILE A 40 -15.25 -12.80 -6.81
N ALA A 41 -15.36 -13.77 -5.90
CA ALA A 41 -16.63 -14.25 -5.39
C ALA A 41 -17.31 -13.22 -4.46
N LEU A 42 -17.58 -12.01 -4.96
CA LEU A 42 -18.40 -11.00 -4.28
C LEU A 42 -19.78 -11.58 -3.94
N GLU A 43 -20.31 -12.46 -4.80
CA GLU A 43 -21.61 -13.11 -4.64
C GLU A 43 -21.68 -13.98 -3.37
N HIS A 44 -20.58 -14.66 -3.00
CA HIS A 44 -20.51 -15.45 -1.74
C HIS A 44 -20.41 -14.57 -0.49
N LEU A 45 -19.66 -13.46 -0.57
CA LEU A 45 -19.63 -12.46 0.52
C LEU A 45 -21.03 -11.84 0.74
N LEU A 46 -21.75 -11.60 -0.36
CA LEU A 46 -23.09 -11.01 -0.36
C LEU A 46 -24.18 -11.92 0.19
N THR A 47 -24.24 -13.14 -0.34
CA THR A 47 -25.21 -14.14 0.12
C THR A 47 -24.93 -14.56 1.55
N GLY A 48 -23.65 -14.69 1.93
CA GLY A 48 -23.25 -14.91 3.31
C GLY A 48 -23.71 -13.78 4.23
N TRP A 49 -23.44 -12.53 3.86
CA TRP A 49 -23.84 -11.37 4.65
C TRP A 49 -25.35 -11.32 4.91
N LEU A 50 -26.17 -11.44 3.87
CA LEU A 50 -27.63 -11.40 4.00
C LEU A 50 -28.19 -12.59 4.80
N ALA A 51 -27.54 -13.76 4.72
CA ALA A 51 -27.94 -14.93 5.50
C ALA A 51 -27.67 -14.77 7.00
N VAL A 52 -26.57 -14.10 7.38
CA VAL A 52 -26.18 -13.98 8.80
C VAL A 52 -26.77 -12.73 9.47
N LEU A 53 -27.00 -11.65 8.71
CA LEU A 53 -27.49 -10.37 9.23
C LEU A 53 -28.74 -10.47 10.13
N PRO A 54 -29.78 -11.26 9.81
CA PRO A 54 -30.93 -11.43 10.71
C PRO A 54 -30.56 -11.99 12.09
N SER A 55 -29.57 -12.88 12.15
CA SER A 55 -29.10 -13.46 13.42
C SER A 55 -28.36 -12.43 14.26
N PHE A 56 -27.53 -11.57 13.63
CA PHE A 56 -26.90 -10.44 14.32
C PHE A 56 -27.93 -9.43 14.83
N ALA A 57 -29.00 -9.19 14.08
CA ALA A 57 -30.05 -8.26 14.46
C ALA A 57 -30.92 -8.76 15.62
N GLN A 58 -31.16 -10.06 15.70
CA GLN A 58 -31.89 -10.68 16.82
C GLN A 58 -31.03 -10.76 18.08
N GLY A 59 -29.72 -10.98 17.91
CA GLY A 59 -28.80 -11.23 19.01
C GLY A 59 -29.05 -12.57 19.70
N SER A 60 -28.12 -12.96 20.56
CA SER A 60 -28.22 -14.11 21.46
C SER A 60 -27.41 -13.87 22.73
N ASP A 61 -27.51 -14.78 23.70
CA ASP A 61 -26.72 -14.71 24.94
C ASP A 61 -25.21 -14.73 24.68
N ASP A 62 -24.77 -15.47 23.66
CA ASP A 62 -23.37 -15.54 23.24
C ASP A 62 -22.96 -14.39 22.30
N TRP A 63 -23.93 -13.79 21.60
CA TRP A 63 -23.72 -12.78 20.56
C TRP A 63 -24.75 -11.65 20.68
N PRO A 64 -24.54 -10.69 21.59
CA PRO A 64 -25.47 -9.56 21.73
C PRO A 64 -25.55 -8.75 20.44
N VAL A 65 -26.66 -8.05 20.26
CA VAL A 65 -26.86 -7.15 19.10
C VAL A 65 -25.72 -6.13 19.06
N PRO A 66 -25.02 -5.97 17.93
CA PRO A 66 -23.90 -5.04 17.83
C PRO A 66 -24.37 -3.59 17.87
N HIS A 67 -23.58 -2.74 18.54
CA HIS A 67 -23.82 -1.28 18.60
C HIS A 67 -23.12 -0.53 17.45
N ALA A 68 -22.13 -1.16 16.81
CA ALA A 68 -21.41 -0.63 15.67
C ALA A 68 -20.97 -1.74 14.71
N VAL A 69 -20.80 -1.39 13.44
CA VAL A 69 -20.18 -2.22 12.40
C VAL A 69 -18.97 -1.51 11.82
N HIS A 70 -17.85 -2.23 11.73
CA HIS A 70 -16.60 -1.72 11.19
C HIS A 70 -16.33 -2.49 9.89
N LEU A 71 -16.29 -1.77 8.77
CA LEU A 71 -16.22 -2.35 7.42
C LEU A 71 -14.92 -1.95 6.76
N ASP A 72 -14.26 -2.89 6.08
CA ASP A 72 -13.17 -2.54 5.17
C ASP A 72 -13.72 -1.70 4.01
N PHE A 73 -12.92 -0.78 3.46
CA PHE A 73 -13.35 0.07 2.34
C PHE A 73 -13.72 -0.73 1.08
N ALA A 74 -13.23 -1.97 0.94
CA ALA A 74 -13.58 -2.86 -0.16
C ALA A 74 -14.89 -3.63 0.09
N CYS A 75 -15.58 -3.41 1.22
CA CYS A 75 -16.92 -3.94 1.41
C CYS A 75 -17.89 -3.37 0.36
N GLY A 76 -18.92 -4.14 0.01
CA GLY A 76 -19.94 -3.68 -0.93
C GLY A 76 -20.71 -2.47 -0.38
N GLY A 77 -20.96 -1.47 -1.23
CA GLY A 77 -21.58 -0.20 -0.81
C GLY A 77 -22.97 -0.33 -0.16
N PHE A 78 -23.71 -1.39 -0.45
CA PHE A 78 -25.05 -1.68 0.10
C PHE A 78 -25.00 -2.28 1.51
N VAL A 79 -23.84 -2.73 2.01
CA VAL A 79 -23.72 -3.40 3.32
C VAL A 79 -24.20 -2.48 4.44
N ILE A 80 -23.83 -1.20 4.41
CA ILE A 80 -24.22 -0.23 5.44
C ILE A 80 -25.74 -0.07 5.50
N GLU A 81 -26.38 0.14 4.35
CA GLU A 81 -27.84 0.34 4.28
C GLU A 81 -28.59 -0.91 4.75
N GLN A 82 -28.15 -2.10 4.33
CA GLN A 82 -28.72 -3.37 4.80
C GLN A 82 -28.56 -3.51 6.32
N THR A 83 -27.38 -3.17 6.86
CA THR A 83 -27.12 -3.23 8.31
C THR A 83 -28.05 -2.29 9.07
N LYS A 84 -28.19 -1.04 8.61
CA LYS A 84 -29.04 -0.02 9.24
C LYS A 84 -30.52 -0.38 9.17
N LEU A 85 -30.96 -1.07 8.12
CA LEU A 85 -32.33 -1.59 8.01
C LEU A 85 -32.58 -2.73 9.00
N ALA A 86 -31.63 -3.65 9.15
CA ALA A 86 -31.76 -4.79 10.06
C ALA A 86 -31.59 -4.39 11.54
N ILE A 87 -30.72 -3.42 11.83
CA ILE A 87 -30.38 -2.96 13.18
C ILE A 87 -30.50 -1.43 13.21
N PRO A 88 -31.71 -0.89 13.43
CA PRO A 88 -31.93 0.55 13.48
C PRO A 88 -31.05 1.23 14.54
N GLY A 89 -30.31 2.27 14.12
CA GLY A 89 -29.45 3.06 15.01
C GLY A 89 -28.02 2.55 15.18
N ILE A 90 -27.66 1.41 14.56
CA ILE A 90 -26.28 0.92 14.55
C ILE A 90 -25.33 1.95 13.92
N LYS A 91 -24.16 2.15 14.55
CA LYS A 91 -23.10 3.00 13.98
C LYS A 91 -22.34 2.27 12.89
N SER A 92 -22.05 2.93 11.78
CA SER A 92 -21.22 2.37 10.71
C SER A 92 -19.93 3.15 10.51
N LEU A 93 -18.80 2.45 10.60
CA LEU A 93 -17.47 2.99 10.41
C LEU A 93 -16.75 2.27 9.28
N VAL A 94 -16.09 3.02 8.40
CA VAL A 94 -15.26 2.46 7.33
C VAL A 94 -13.79 2.54 7.72
N TRP A 95 -13.11 1.40 7.70
CA TRP A 95 -11.67 1.29 7.93
C TRP A 95 -10.91 1.47 6.62
N PHE A 96 -10.06 2.48 6.57
CA PHE A 96 -9.05 2.66 5.53
C PHE A 96 -7.68 2.31 6.11
N CYS A 97 -7.05 1.27 5.55
CA CYS A 97 -5.75 0.75 5.99
C CYS A 97 -4.55 1.58 5.52
N THR A 98 -4.77 2.82 5.09
CA THR A 98 -3.76 3.70 4.49
C THR A 98 -3.95 5.14 4.97
N GLY A 99 -3.10 6.05 4.47
CA GLY A 99 -3.13 7.47 4.79
C GLY A 99 -4.41 8.15 4.29
N VAL A 100 -4.82 9.23 4.95
CA VAL A 100 -6.04 9.97 4.55
C VAL A 100 -5.82 10.70 3.23
N THR A 101 -4.62 11.21 3.00
CA THR A 101 -4.23 12.00 1.83
C THR A 101 -4.10 11.11 0.60
N SER A 102 -3.67 9.86 0.76
CA SER A 102 -3.50 8.92 -0.36
C SER A 102 -4.75 8.09 -0.65
N ALA A 103 -5.52 7.67 0.36
CA ALA A 103 -6.81 7.01 0.10
C ALA A 103 -7.95 8.00 -0.10
N LEU A 104 -8.21 8.86 0.89
CA LEU A 104 -9.47 9.61 0.93
C LEU A 104 -9.51 10.73 -0.09
N CYS A 105 -8.38 11.19 -0.63
CA CYS A 105 -8.37 12.14 -1.76
C CYS A 105 -9.19 11.65 -2.97
N HIS A 106 -9.29 10.33 -3.16
CA HIS A 106 -10.11 9.75 -4.21
C HIS A 106 -11.61 9.97 -3.97
N PHE A 107 -12.03 10.05 -2.70
CA PHE A 107 -13.44 10.07 -2.30
C PHE A 107 -13.92 11.43 -1.77
N THR A 108 -13.02 12.34 -1.44
CA THR A 108 -13.34 13.68 -0.92
C THR A 108 -13.56 14.70 -2.03
N GLU A 109 -12.81 14.62 -3.13
CA GLU A 109 -12.80 15.68 -4.16
C GLU A 109 -13.55 15.33 -5.44
N TYR A 110 -13.74 14.04 -5.72
CA TYR A 110 -14.26 13.56 -6.99
C TYR A 110 -15.52 12.74 -6.80
N ASP A 111 -16.62 13.16 -7.43
CA ASP A 111 -17.80 12.31 -7.60
C ASP A 111 -17.64 11.51 -8.89
N PHE A 112 -17.23 10.25 -8.79
CA PHE A 112 -16.93 9.44 -9.96
C PHE A 112 -18.16 9.23 -10.84
N ALA A 113 -19.32 9.02 -10.22
CA ALA A 113 -20.57 8.81 -10.94
C ALA A 113 -20.95 10.08 -11.71
N LYS A 114 -20.89 11.25 -11.06
CA LYS A 114 -21.19 12.53 -11.71
C LYS A 114 -20.23 12.82 -12.85
N ILE A 115 -18.93 12.64 -12.65
CA ILE A 115 -17.92 12.87 -13.71
C ILE A 115 -18.17 11.92 -14.89
N ALA A 116 -18.47 10.65 -14.61
CA ALA A 116 -18.80 9.67 -15.64
C ALA A 116 -20.09 10.04 -16.39
N ASP A 117 -21.12 10.52 -15.69
CA ASP A 117 -22.37 11.00 -16.30
C ASP A 117 -22.14 12.22 -17.20
N ASP A 118 -21.36 13.20 -16.73
CA ASP A 118 -21.03 14.40 -17.49
C ASP A 118 -20.21 14.06 -18.76
N ILE A 119 -19.31 13.08 -18.69
CA ILE A 119 -18.55 12.57 -19.86
C ILE A 119 -19.46 11.76 -20.79
N PHE A 120 -20.33 10.91 -20.25
CA PHE A 120 -21.21 10.04 -21.03
C PHE A 120 -22.28 10.83 -21.79
N ALA A 121 -22.72 11.97 -21.25
CA ALA A 121 -23.69 12.86 -21.90
C ALA A 121 -23.12 13.65 -23.10
N ASP A 122 -21.79 13.71 -23.25
CA ASP A 122 -21.09 14.46 -24.28
C ASP A 122 -20.51 13.50 -25.33
N GLU A 123 -21.09 13.46 -26.54
CA GLU A 123 -20.72 12.47 -27.57
C GLU A 123 -19.23 12.53 -27.97
N GLU A 124 -18.68 13.75 -28.05
CA GLU A 124 -17.28 13.99 -28.40
C GLU A 124 -16.32 13.47 -27.33
N LYS A 125 -16.72 13.54 -26.05
CA LYS A 125 -15.95 12.96 -24.94
C LYS A 125 -16.22 11.48 -24.75
N ARG A 126 -17.45 11.02 -24.96
CA ARG A 126 -17.85 9.61 -24.83
C ARG A 126 -17.06 8.73 -25.78
N LYS A 127 -16.87 9.15 -27.04
CA LYS A 127 -16.12 8.40 -28.07
C LYS A 127 -16.59 6.95 -28.21
N GLY A 128 -17.91 6.72 -28.12
CA GLY A 128 -18.52 5.40 -28.22
C GLY A 128 -18.34 4.49 -27.00
N ARG A 129 -17.68 4.93 -25.92
CA ARG A 129 -17.55 4.17 -24.68
C ARG A 129 -18.89 4.05 -23.95
N SER A 130 -19.12 2.91 -23.33
CA SER A 130 -20.17 2.73 -22.34
C SER A 130 -19.93 3.58 -21.09
N ARG A 131 -20.99 3.85 -20.33
CA ARG A 131 -20.88 4.55 -19.06
C ARG A 131 -19.97 3.82 -18.07
N ASP A 132 -19.98 2.49 -18.07
CA ASP A 132 -19.18 1.68 -17.15
C ASP A 132 -17.68 1.75 -17.48
N GLU A 133 -17.32 1.75 -18.76
CA GLU A 133 -15.92 1.97 -19.19
C GLU A 133 -15.42 3.36 -18.77
N ILE A 134 -16.29 4.38 -18.89
CA ILE A 134 -15.97 5.75 -18.46
C ILE A 134 -15.83 5.82 -16.94
N LEU A 135 -16.77 5.23 -16.19
CA LEU A 135 -16.72 5.21 -14.72
C LEU A 135 -15.47 4.49 -14.22
N HIS A 136 -15.10 3.37 -14.84
CA HIS A 136 -13.88 2.66 -14.54
C HIS A 136 -12.64 3.53 -14.80
N ALA A 137 -12.57 4.22 -15.94
CA ALA A 137 -11.48 5.12 -16.26
C ALA A 137 -11.38 6.30 -15.29
N VAL A 138 -12.52 6.89 -14.90
CA VAL A 138 -12.59 7.97 -13.91
C VAL A 138 -12.10 7.51 -12.54
N ALA A 139 -12.57 6.35 -12.06
CA ALA A 139 -12.21 5.81 -10.75
C ALA A 139 -10.69 5.57 -10.61
N PHE A 140 -10.03 5.15 -11.69
CA PHE A 140 -8.58 4.95 -11.72
C PHE A 140 -7.78 6.16 -12.18
N ALA A 141 -8.43 7.29 -12.49
CA ALA A 141 -7.81 8.42 -13.17
C ALA A 141 -7.09 8.01 -14.48
N TRP A 142 -7.57 6.96 -15.15
CA TRP A 142 -7.08 6.47 -16.46
C TRP A 142 -7.61 7.26 -17.65
N ASN A 143 -8.28 8.38 -17.42
CA ASN A 143 -8.65 9.32 -18.49
C ASN A 143 -7.43 9.80 -19.31
N GLY A 144 -6.22 9.50 -18.81
CA GLY A 144 -4.89 9.62 -19.42
C GLY A 144 -4.65 8.93 -20.77
N SER A 145 -5.58 8.15 -21.36
CA SER A 145 -5.41 7.57 -22.70
C SER A 145 -6.21 8.27 -23.81
N ASP A 146 -6.87 9.39 -23.51
CA ASP A 146 -7.57 10.19 -24.51
C ASP A 146 -7.27 11.71 -24.37
N ALA A 147 -7.90 12.53 -25.23
CA ALA A 147 -7.71 13.98 -25.31
C ALA A 147 -8.03 14.77 -24.01
N LEU A 148 -8.50 14.10 -22.94
CA LEU A 148 -8.72 14.64 -21.60
C LEU A 148 -7.53 14.40 -20.62
N SER A 149 -6.45 13.78 -21.09
CA SER A 149 -5.21 13.55 -20.33
C SER A 149 -4.47 14.85 -19.96
N LYS A 150 -3.72 14.83 -18.84
CA LYS A 150 -2.94 15.96 -18.24
C LYS A 150 -3.76 16.88 -17.32
N MET A 151 -4.82 16.38 -16.71
CA MET A 151 -5.51 17.12 -15.67
C MET A 151 -4.59 17.33 -14.47
N ILE A 152 -4.64 18.52 -13.87
CA ILE A 152 -3.83 18.82 -12.69
C ILE A 152 -4.54 18.36 -11.42
N VAL A 153 -3.84 17.43 -10.80
CA VAL A 153 -3.84 16.86 -9.47
C VAL A 153 -3.84 17.78 -8.25
N ARG A 154 -4.92 18.48 -7.86
CA ARG A 154 -4.89 19.38 -6.69
C ARG A 154 -5.64 18.81 -5.49
N HIS A 155 -4.91 18.33 -4.49
CA HIS A 155 -5.46 17.93 -3.19
C HIS A 155 -4.60 18.51 -2.06
N PRO A 156 -5.16 19.13 -1.01
CA PRO A 156 -4.39 19.60 0.13
C PRO A 156 -3.53 18.49 0.76
N GLY A 157 -2.21 18.75 0.86
CA GLY A 157 -1.25 17.78 1.39
C GLY A 157 -0.53 16.94 0.33
N LEU A 158 -0.90 17.05 -0.96
CA LEU A 158 -0.11 16.52 -2.07
C LEU A 158 0.48 17.65 -2.90
N ALA A 159 1.63 17.39 -3.52
CA ALA A 159 2.14 18.25 -4.57
C ALA A 159 1.21 18.18 -5.80
N ASP A 160 1.03 19.32 -6.48
CA ASP A 160 0.35 19.36 -7.78
C ASP A 160 1.05 18.38 -8.74
N MET A 161 0.27 17.49 -9.35
CA MET A 161 0.79 16.46 -10.26
C MET A 161 -0.15 16.26 -11.44
N TYR A 162 0.31 15.71 -12.54
CA TYR A 162 -0.65 15.25 -13.56
C TYR A 162 -1.41 14.02 -13.09
N ASP A 163 -2.63 13.83 -13.58
CA ASP A 163 -3.47 12.65 -13.34
C ASP A 163 -2.74 11.32 -13.57
N TYR A 164 -1.96 11.21 -14.65
CA TYR A 164 -1.15 10.03 -14.93
C TYR A 164 0.01 9.81 -13.95
N GLU A 165 0.40 10.83 -13.16
CA GLU A 165 1.39 10.65 -12.09
C GLU A 165 0.79 9.94 -10.85
N ARG A 166 -0.55 9.88 -10.72
CA ARG A 166 -1.26 9.22 -9.62
C ARG A 166 -1.32 7.70 -9.72
N VAL A 167 -1.10 7.16 -10.91
CA VAL A 167 -1.34 5.74 -11.21
C VAL A 167 0.00 5.02 -11.29
N GLY A 168 0.08 3.81 -10.71
CA GLY A 168 1.23 2.91 -10.86
C GLY A 168 1.20 2.19 -12.21
N HIS A 169 2.06 1.17 -12.38
CA HIS A 169 2.15 0.29 -13.57
C HIS A 169 0.90 -0.51 -13.92
N ALA A 170 -0.27 -0.20 -13.36
CA ALA A 170 -1.50 -0.94 -13.53
C ALA A 170 -2.11 -0.71 -14.93
N ALA A 171 -1.37 -1.07 -15.98
CA ALA A 171 -1.97 -1.38 -17.26
C ALA A 171 -2.91 -2.58 -17.06
N GLY A 172 -4.21 -2.37 -17.18
CA GLY A 172 -5.21 -3.45 -17.20
C GLY A 172 -5.67 -3.96 -15.83
N ALA A 173 -5.78 -3.10 -14.81
CA ALA A 173 -6.52 -3.47 -13.59
C ALA A 173 -7.92 -4.00 -13.97
N PRO A 174 -8.33 -5.19 -13.52
CA PRO A 174 -9.60 -5.78 -13.96
C PRO A 174 -10.79 -4.87 -13.62
N PRO A 175 -11.87 -4.84 -14.45
CA PRO A 175 -13.05 -4.00 -14.23
C PRO A 175 -13.62 -4.05 -12.80
N VAL A 176 -13.51 -5.20 -12.15
CA VAL A 176 -13.93 -5.43 -10.76
C VAL A 176 -13.31 -4.43 -9.76
N LEU A 177 -12.08 -3.98 -9.99
CA LEU A 177 -11.44 -3.03 -9.07
C LEU A 177 -12.04 -1.62 -9.19
N GLY A 178 -12.60 -1.25 -10.35
CA GLY A 178 -13.33 0.02 -10.49
C GLY A 178 -14.66 -0.01 -9.74
N ALA A 179 -15.31 -1.18 -9.70
CA ALA A 179 -16.48 -1.41 -8.88
C ALA A 179 -16.16 -1.32 -7.37
N VAL A 180 -14.98 -1.79 -6.94
CA VAL A 180 -14.51 -1.63 -5.56
C VAL A 180 -14.34 -0.15 -5.19
N LEU A 181 -13.69 0.65 -6.03
CA LEU A 181 -13.51 2.09 -5.78
C LEU A 181 -14.84 2.85 -5.76
N THR A 182 -15.76 2.51 -6.65
CA THR A 182 -17.12 3.07 -6.66
C THR A 182 -17.89 2.65 -5.38
N GLY A 183 -17.75 1.39 -4.97
CA GLY A 183 -18.31 0.87 -3.72
C GLY A 183 -17.75 1.59 -2.48
N ALA A 184 -16.45 1.86 -2.45
CA ALA A 184 -15.80 2.62 -1.40
C ALA A 184 -16.34 4.05 -1.31
N GLN A 185 -16.62 4.71 -2.45
CA GLN A 185 -17.28 6.01 -2.46
C GLN A 185 -18.71 5.96 -1.89
N MET A 186 -19.46 4.89 -2.18
CA MET A 186 -20.77 4.67 -1.56
C MET A 186 -20.64 4.45 -0.05
N LEU A 187 -19.73 3.60 0.40
CA LEU A 187 -19.47 3.41 1.84
C LEU A 187 -19.10 4.73 2.52
N ALA A 188 -18.26 5.54 1.87
CA ALA A 188 -17.89 6.86 2.36
C ALA A 188 -19.12 7.79 2.47
N LYS A 189 -20.07 7.71 1.55
CA LYS A 189 -21.32 8.49 1.59
C LYS A 189 -22.31 8.02 2.67
N HIS A 190 -22.42 6.72 2.91
CA HIS A 190 -23.47 6.14 3.78
C HIS A 190 -23.02 5.85 5.22
N SER A 191 -21.71 5.84 5.48
CA SER A 191 -21.13 5.65 6.82
C SER A 191 -21.36 6.84 7.76
N ASP A 192 -21.30 6.57 9.07
CA ASP A 192 -21.32 7.61 10.10
C ASP A 192 -19.91 8.16 10.38
N GLY A 193 -18.87 7.45 9.94
CA GLY A 193 -17.49 7.89 10.04
C GLY A 193 -16.46 6.91 9.48
N PHE A 194 -15.21 7.25 9.74
CA PHE A 194 -14.03 6.61 9.18
C PHE A 194 -13.00 6.37 10.26
N ILE A 195 -12.27 5.27 10.13
CA ILE A 195 -11.06 5.01 10.89
C ILE A 195 -9.92 4.89 9.87
N CYS A 196 -8.82 5.59 10.11
CA CYS A 196 -7.68 5.59 9.21
C CYS A 196 -6.39 5.35 9.99
N ALA A 197 -5.49 4.57 9.41
CA ALA A 197 -4.15 4.33 9.93
C ALA A 197 -3.20 5.54 9.75
N ALA A 198 -3.72 6.77 9.80
CA ALA A 198 -2.99 7.99 9.50
C ALA A 198 -2.55 8.72 10.77
N THR A 199 -1.53 9.57 10.65
CA THR A 199 -1.07 10.48 11.70
C THR A 199 -0.72 11.84 11.09
N LYS A 200 -0.99 12.93 11.84
CA LYS A 200 -0.64 14.29 11.41
C LYS A 200 0.86 14.49 11.21
N HIS A 201 1.70 13.62 11.77
CA HIS A 201 3.14 13.71 11.62
C HIS A 201 3.60 13.37 10.20
N ILE A 202 2.89 12.46 9.53
CA ILE A 202 3.09 12.12 8.11
C ILE A 202 2.28 13.08 7.23
N GLU A 203 1.06 13.40 7.67
CA GLU A 203 0.06 14.10 6.86
C GLU A 203 -0.42 15.38 7.56
N PRO A 204 0.46 16.36 7.82
CA PRO A 204 0.15 17.53 8.65
C PRO A 204 -0.90 18.45 8.05
N VAL A 205 -1.11 18.38 6.73
CA VAL A 205 -2.15 19.13 6.00
C VAL A 205 -3.37 18.26 5.72
N GLY A 206 -3.14 17.02 5.26
CA GLY A 206 -4.23 16.14 4.85
C GLY A 206 -5.12 15.67 5.99
N VAL A 207 -4.56 15.32 7.16
CA VAL A 207 -5.37 14.91 8.32
C VAL A 207 -6.33 16.00 8.78
N PRO A 208 -5.90 17.25 9.04
CA PRO A 208 -6.83 18.33 9.38
C PRO A 208 -7.87 18.61 8.28
N TYR A 209 -7.44 18.65 7.01
CA TYR A 209 -8.33 18.95 5.88
C TYR A 209 -9.44 17.91 5.73
N VAL A 210 -9.08 16.63 5.66
CA VAL A 210 -10.05 15.54 5.47
C VAL A 210 -10.95 15.37 6.70
N THR A 211 -10.41 15.60 7.91
CA THR A 211 -11.21 15.62 9.13
C THR A 211 -12.30 16.68 9.07
N GLU A 212 -11.94 17.91 8.67
CA GLU A 212 -12.89 19.02 8.56
C GLU A 212 -13.92 18.78 7.44
N PHE A 213 -13.46 18.26 6.29
CA PHE A 213 -14.33 17.91 5.17
C PHE A 213 -15.45 16.94 5.60
N TYR A 214 -15.12 15.88 6.33
CA TYR A 214 -16.12 14.93 6.80
C TYR A 214 -16.92 15.44 7.99
N ARG A 215 -16.34 16.27 8.86
CA ARG A 215 -17.07 16.94 9.95
C ARG A 215 -18.21 17.80 9.40
N MET A 216 -17.96 18.54 8.31
CA MET A 216 -18.97 19.36 7.63
C MET A 216 -20.12 18.54 7.03
N GLN A 217 -19.92 17.24 6.83
CA GLN A 217 -20.94 16.29 6.40
C GLN A 217 -21.60 15.53 7.57
N GLY A 218 -21.33 15.94 8.81
CA GLY A 218 -21.85 15.28 10.01
C GLY A 218 -21.18 13.94 10.34
N LYS A 219 -20.05 13.63 9.72
CA LYS A 219 -19.29 12.37 9.92
C LYS A 219 -18.09 12.60 10.83
N LYS A 220 -17.52 11.51 11.34
CA LYS A 220 -16.28 11.51 12.14
C LYS A 220 -15.14 10.83 11.39
N LEU A 221 -13.93 11.37 11.50
CA LEU A 221 -12.70 10.72 11.06
C LEU A 221 -11.81 10.50 12.27
N PHE A 222 -11.42 9.25 12.52
CA PHE A 222 -10.51 8.85 13.59
C PHE A 222 -9.17 8.46 12.98
N SER A 223 -8.15 9.30 13.17
CA SER A 223 -6.77 8.99 12.76
C SER A 223 -6.07 8.28 13.92
N VAL A 224 -5.98 6.96 13.86
CA VAL A 224 -5.57 6.12 15.01
C VAL A 224 -4.07 5.79 15.01
N GLY A 225 -3.28 6.55 14.25
CA GLY A 225 -1.86 6.33 14.08
C GLY A 225 -1.52 5.16 13.14
N LEU A 226 -0.22 4.97 12.92
CA LEU A 226 0.28 3.89 12.06
C LEU A 226 -0.10 2.52 12.64
N SER A 227 -0.59 1.63 11.78
CA SER A 227 -0.94 0.24 12.12
C SER A 227 0.30 -0.66 12.19
N VAL A 228 1.22 -0.32 13.08
CA VAL A 228 2.48 -1.03 13.33
C VAL A 228 2.42 -1.61 14.74
N HIS A 229 2.69 -2.93 14.87
CA HIS A 229 2.69 -3.62 16.16
C HIS A 229 3.64 -2.92 17.16
N GLU A 230 3.23 -2.83 18.43
CA GLU A 230 3.96 -2.08 19.46
C GLU A 230 5.41 -2.55 19.61
N LYS A 231 5.63 -3.87 19.60
CA LYS A 231 6.98 -4.48 19.65
C LYS A 231 7.96 -3.97 18.61
N PHE A 232 7.50 -3.54 17.43
CA PHE A 232 8.42 -2.99 16.41
C PHE A 232 9.00 -1.64 16.82
N TRP A 233 8.36 -0.91 17.72
CA TRP A 233 8.90 0.36 18.20
C TRP A 233 9.97 0.15 19.29
N GLU A 234 10.02 -1.04 19.86
CA GLU A 234 10.90 -1.43 20.96
C GLU A 234 12.11 -2.23 20.46
N GLU A 235 13.20 -2.18 21.22
CA GLU A 235 14.38 -3.04 21.01
C GLU A 235 14.11 -4.46 21.54
N ASP A 236 13.14 -5.18 20.96
CA ASP A 236 12.86 -6.59 21.28
C ASP A 236 13.86 -7.55 20.58
N GLU A 237 14.45 -8.49 21.33
CA GLU A 237 15.39 -9.52 20.84
C GLU A 237 14.69 -10.67 20.10
N GLU A 238 13.39 -10.91 20.32
CA GLU A 238 12.63 -12.00 19.67
C GLU A 238 12.41 -11.78 18.16
N GLU A 239 12.58 -10.55 17.69
CA GLU A 239 12.41 -10.15 16.28
C GLU A 239 13.72 -10.14 15.49
N ARG A 240 14.73 -10.90 15.94
CA ARG A 240 15.98 -11.07 15.21
C ARG A 240 15.83 -12.06 14.07
N LEU A 241 16.67 -11.90 13.04
CA LEU A 241 16.77 -12.87 11.97
C LEU A 241 17.10 -14.25 12.55
N LYS A 242 16.39 -15.28 12.09
CA LYS A 242 16.68 -16.67 12.44
C LYS A 242 17.97 -17.11 11.77
N GLU A 243 18.67 -18.07 12.38
CA GLU A 243 19.85 -18.69 11.79
C GLU A 243 19.52 -19.24 10.38
N GLY A 244 20.40 -18.96 9.43
CA GLY A 244 20.20 -19.28 8.02
C GLY A 244 20.99 -18.36 7.09
N GLU A 245 20.78 -18.54 5.79
CA GLU A 245 21.51 -17.82 4.73
C GLU A 245 21.30 -16.31 4.81
N LEU A 246 20.07 -15.87 5.07
CA LEU A 246 19.74 -14.44 5.20
C LEU A 246 20.49 -13.78 6.35
N LYS A 247 20.46 -14.37 7.55
CA LYS A 247 21.21 -13.84 8.70
C LYS A 247 22.71 -13.82 8.42
N THR A 248 23.24 -14.92 7.87
CA THR A 248 24.65 -15.03 7.49
C THR A 248 25.08 -13.93 6.52
N PHE A 249 24.26 -13.66 5.50
CA PHE A 249 24.50 -12.58 4.54
C PHE A 249 24.48 -11.20 5.21
N MET A 250 23.46 -10.94 6.03
CA MET A 250 23.30 -9.65 6.73
C MET A 250 24.42 -9.37 7.73
N ASP A 251 24.84 -10.38 8.50
CA ASP A 251 25.96 -10.29 9.44
C ASP A 251 27.29 -10.07 8.69
N LYS A 252 27.50 -10.76 7.56
CA LYS A 252 28.67 -10.55 6.70
C LYS A 252 28.68 -9.14 6.12
N ALA A 253 27.54 -8.66 5.60
CA ALA A 253 27.43 -7.32 5.05
C ALA A 253 27.70 -6.24 6.12
N LEU A 254 27.23 -6.45 7.36
CA LEU A 254 27.56 -5.59 8.49
C LEU A 254 29.07 -5.56 8.77
N ALA A 255 29.73 -6.71 8.78
CA ALA A 255 31.16 -6.81 9.06
C ALA A 255 32.03 -6.18 7.97
N GLU A 256 31.65 -6.33 6.70
CA GLU A 256 32.46 -5.89 5.55
C GLU A 256 32.15 -4.44 5.11
N HIS A 257 30.90 -4.00 5.28
CA HIS A 257 30.42 -2.71 4.76
C HIS A 257 29.89 -1.75 5.83
N GLY A 258 29.78 -2.19 7.08
CA GLY A 258 29.34 -1.37 8.21
C GLY A 258 27.82 -1.27 8.36
N GLU A 259 27.40 -0.48 9.35
CA GLU A 259 25.97 -0.21 9.60
C GLU A 259 25.32 0.55 8.44
N LYS A 260 24.02 0.36 8.27
CA LYS A 260 23.20 1.08 7.28
C LYS A 260 23.74 0.98 5.84
N SER A 261 24.34 -0.15 5.49
CA SER A 261 25.02 -0.42 4.21
C SER A 261 24.21 -1.28 3.22
N VAL A 262 23.22 -2.03 3.71
CA VAL A 262 22.41 -2.97 2.91
C VAL A 262 21.16 -2.29 2.34
N LEU A 263 20.87 -2.57 1.07
CA LEU A 263 19.59 -2.29 0.43
C LEU A 263 18.67 -3.51 0.58
N TYR A 264 17.59 -3.35 1.34
CA TYR A 264 16.51 -4.33 1.39
C TYR A 264 15.52 -4.06 0.25
N ILE A 265 15.14 -5.08 -0.52
CA ILE A 265 14.25 -4.98 -1.69
C ILE A 265 13.06 -5.92 -1.48
N SER A 266 11.85 -5.38 -1.42
CA SER A 266 10.60 -6.16 -1.30
C SER A 266 9.40 -5.39 -1.87
N PHE A 267 8.61 -6.06 -2.71
CA PHE A 267 7.38 -5.50 -3.30
C PHE A 267 6.10 -5.98 -2.57
N GLY A 268 6.25 -6.56 -1.38
CA GLY A 268 5.14 -7.12 -0.61
C GLY A 268 4.69 -8.50 -1.11
N SER A 269 3.51 -8.93 -0.67
CA SER A 269 2.95 -10.26 -0.98
C SER A 269 2.01 -10.28 -2.20
N ILE A 270 1.46 -9.12 -2.56
CA ILE A 270 0.44 -8.98 -3.62
C ILE A 270 1.01 -8.31 -4.87
N PHE A 271 1.88 -7.31 -4.71
CA PHE A 271 2.37 -6.50 -5.82
C PHE A 271 3.73 -7.00 -6.32
N PHE A 272 3.99 -6.78 -7.62
CA PHE A 272 5.29 -6.96 -8.25
C PHE A 272 5.30 -6.18 -9.58
N PRO A 273 6.43 -5.67 -10.10
CA PRO A 273 6.52 -4.93 -11.36
C PRO A 273 6.32 -5.79 -12.63
N VAL A 274 5.19 -6.49 -12.74
CA VAL A 274 4.90 -7.46 -13.81
C VAL A 274 4.74 -6.83 -15.19
N ALA A 275 4.39 -5.54 -15.27
CA ALA A 275 4.27 -4.83 -16.55
C ALA A 275 5.63 -4.38 -17.10
N THR A 276 6.67 -4.33 -16.27
CA THR A 276 8.01 -3.87 -16.61
C THR A 276 9.11 -4.81 -16.09
N PRO A 277 9.04 -6.13 -16.39
CA PRO A 277 9.98 -7.12 -15.83
C PRO A 277 11.44 -6.84 -16.23
N HIS A 278 11.65 -6.28 -17.43
CA HIS A 278 12.97 -5.85 -17.90
C HIS A 278 13.61 -4.76 -17.02
N LEU A 279 12.82 -3.96 -16.29
CA LEU A 279 13.36 -2.98 -15.36
C LEU A 279 13.85 -3.63 -14.06
N ILE A 280 13.34 -4.80 -13.68
CA ILE A 280 13.93 -5.58 -12.57
C ILE A 280 15.30 -6.11 -12.96
N GLU A 281 15.47 -6.58 -14.19
CA GLU A 281 16.80 -6.94 -14.72
C GLU A 281 17.72 -5.72 -14.66
N THR A 282 17.25 -4.56 -15.12
CA THR A 282 17.98 -3.28 -15.04
C THR A 282 18.40 -2.93 -13.60
N LEU A 283 17.52 -3.11 -12.62
CA LEU A 283 17.83 -2.92 -11.19
C LEU A 283 18.97 -3.82 -10.72
N VAL A 284 18.87 -5.12 -11.02
CA VAL A 284 19.88 -6.11 -10.63
C VAL A 284 21.22 -5.79 -11.32
N GLU A 285 21.20 -5.50 -12.62
CA GLU A 285 22.43 -5.17 -13.36
C GLU A 285 23.09 -3.90 -12.86
N THR A 286 22.31 -2.88 -12.54
CA THR A 286 22.81 -1.65 -11.93
C THR A 286 23.54 -1.97 -10.62
N LEU A 287 22.89 -2.70 -9.69
CA LEU A 287 23.48 -3.09 -8.40
C LEU A 287 24.77 -3.92 -8.53
N LEU A 288 24.79 -4.86 -9.47
CA LEU A 288 25.94 -5.73 -9.70
C LEU A 288 27.14 -4.99 -10.30
N THR A 289 26.90 -3.91 -11.05
CA THR A 289 27.94 -3.14 -11.76
C THR A 289 28.37 -1.85 -11.04
N LEU A 290 27.72 -1.48 -9.93
CA LEU A 290 28.15 -0.35 -9.10
C LEU A 290 29.63 -0.48 -8.72
N GLU A 291 30.41 0.59 -8.94
CA GLU A 291 31.83 0.68 -8.58
C GLU A 291 32.04 0.39 -7.09
N GLN A 292 31.29 1.11 -6.24
CA GLN A 292 31.21 0.81 -4.82
C GLN A 292 30.03 -0.17 -4.58
N PRO A 293 30.28 -1.41 -4.12
CA PRO A 293 29.23 -2.39 -3.91
C PRO A 293 28.11 -1.87 -3.01
N PHE A 294 26.86 -2.11 -3.37
CA PHE A 294 25.70 -1.88 -2.50
C PHE A 294 25.12 -3.24 -2.15
N PRO A 295 25.52 -3.83 -1.02
CA PRO A 295 25.00 -5.14 -0.60
C PRO A 295 23.47 -5.11 -0.59
N PHE A 296 22.81 -6.13 -1.14
CA PHE A 296 21.35 -6.11 -1.21
C PHE A 296 20.71 -7.46 -0.92
N VAL A 297 19.53 -7.41 -0.30
CA VAL A 297 18.65 -8.58 -0.13
C VAL A 297 17.41 -8.34 -0.98
N PHE A 298 17.12 -9.26 -1.90
CA PHE A 298 15.93 -9.21 -2.74
C PHE A 298 14.96 -10.33 -2.36
N VAL A 299 13.89 -9.97 -1.66
CA VAL A 299 12.84 -10.90 -1.24
C VAL A 299 11.77 -11.01 -2.33
N LEU A 300 11.58 -12.22 -2.84
CA LEU A 300 10.55 -12.57 -3.82
C LEU A 300 9.30 -13.10 -3.11
N GLY A 301 8.78 -12.31 -2.16
CA GLY A 301 7.65 -12.70 -1.31
C GLY A 301 6.28 -12.56 -1.97
N SER A 302 6.22 -11.93 -3.14
CA SER A 302 4.98 -11.74 -3.89
C SER A 302 4.58 -13.00 -4.64
N GLN A 303 3.30 -13.32 -4.65
CA GLN A 303 2.78 -14.41 -5.48
C GLN A 303 2.93 -14.12 -6.99
N LEU A 304 3.12 -12.84 -7.35
CA LEU A 304 3.39 -12.38 -8.72
C LEU A 304 4.90 -12.31 -9.02
N ALA A 305 5.77 -12.51 -8.03
CA ALA A 305 7.21 -12.44 -8.26
C ALA A 305 7.65 -13.61 -9.13
N SER A 306 8.22 -13.27 -10.29
CA SER A 306 8.84 -14.25 -11.19
C SER A 306 10.13 -13.65 -11.72
N LEU A 307 11.25 -14.24 -11.29
CA LEU A 307 12.57 -13.95 -11.84
C LEU A 307 13.11 -15.18 -12.56
N PRO A 308 13.78 -15.02 -13.71
CA PRO A 308 14.47 -16.13 -14.35
C PRO A 308 15.48 -16.77 -13.39
N ALA A 309 15.53 -18.11 -13.33
CA ALA A 309 16.50 -18.82 -12.49
C ALA A 309 17.96 -18.37 -12.73
N PRO A 310 18.42 -18.11 -13.98
CA PRO A 310 19.76 -17.57 -14.21
C PRO A 310 20.02 -16.22 -13.54
N LEU A 311 19.00 -15.37 -13.40
CA LEU A 311 19.13 -14.08 -12.72
C LEU A 311 19.27 -14.26 -11.21
N ILE A 312 18.50 -15.17 -10.62
CA ILE A 312 18.60 -15.53 -9.19
C ILE A 312 19.99 -16.11 -8.90
N GLU A 313 20.47 -17.04 -9.74
CA GLU A 313 21.81 -17.61 -9.62
C GLU A 313 22.90 -16.54 -9.74
N ARG A 314 22.76 -15.61 -10.69
CA ARG A 314 23.67 -14.48 -10.87
C ARG A 314 23.70 -13.57 -9.64
N ILE A 315 22.56 -13.28 -9.01
CA ILE A 315 22.51 -12.52 -7.75
C ILE A 315 23.27 -13.27 -6.66
N ASN A 316 22.91 -14.52 -6.40
CA ASN A 316 23.43 -15.30 -5.27
C ASN A 316 24.93 -15.64 -5.41
N SER A 317 25.43 -15.82 -6.64
CA SER A 317 26.85 -16.09 -6.90
C SER A 317 27.72 -14.84 -6.97
N SER A 318 27.14 -13.65 -7.05
CA SER A 318 27.89 -12.39 -7.19
C SER A 318 28.69 -11.98 -5.95
N GLY A 319 28.32 -12.51 -4.78
CA GLY A 319 28.80 -12.01 -3.49
C GLY A 319 28.30 -10.61 -3.11
N ARG A 320 27.48 -9.97 -3.96
CA ARG A 320 26.94 -8.62 -3.77
C ARG A 320 25.48 -8.62 -3.30
N GLY A 321 24.73 -9.69 -3.54
CA GLY A 321 23.33 -9.75 -3.15
C GLY A 321 22.86 -11.16 -2.80
N LEU A 322 21.69 -11.22 -2.17
CA LEU A 322 20.97 -12.44 -1.83
C LEU A 322 19.52 -12.34 -2.29
N ALA A 323 19.12 -13.19 -3.23
CA ALA A 323 17.74 -13.38 -3.63
C ALA A 323 17.08 -14.46 -2.76
N CYS A 324 16.01 -14.10 -2.04
CA CYS A 324 15.26 -14.99 -1.17
C CYS A 324 13.92 -15.36 -1.80
N SER A 325 13.78 -16.60 -2.26
CA SER A 325 12.52 -17.14 -2.84
C SER A 325 11.55 -17.70 -1.79
N TYR A 326 11.78 -17.40 -0.51
CA TYR A 326 10.98 -17.86 0.62
C TYR A 326 10.43 -16.65 1.39
N TRP A 327 9.43 -16.90 2.24
CA TRP A 327 8.90 -15.86 3.12
C TRP A 327 9.99 -15.39 4.09
N VAL A 328 10.21 -14.07 4.14
CA VAL A 328 11.15 -13.42 5.04
C VAL A 328 10.37 -12.56 6.01
N ASP A 329 10.78 -12.60 7.28
CA ASP A 329 10.29 -11.66 8.27
C ASP A 329 10.87 -10.26 7.97
N GLN A 330 10.09 -9.45 7.26
CA GLN A 330 10.44 -8.09 6.89
C GLN A 330 10.87 -7.25 8.10
N ARG A 331 10.26 -7.47 9.27
CA ARG A 331 10.58 -6.69 10.47
C ARG A 331 11.97 -7.02 10.97
N ALA A 332 12.33 -8.30 10.99
CA ALA A 332 13.67 -8.73 11.36
C ALA A 332 14.75 -8.20 10.43
N VAL A 333 14.46 -8.08 9.13
CA VAL A 333 15.38 -7.45 8.15
C VAL A 333 15.50 -5.95 8.43
N LEU A 334 14.39 -5.23 8.57
CA LEU A 334 14.42 -3.78 8.82
C LEU A 334 15.11 -3.41 10.13
N LYS A 335 15.01 -4.26 11.16
CA LYS A 335 15.66 -4.08 12.47
C LYS A 335 17.16 -4.39 12.46
N HIS A 336 17.65 -5.10 11.45
CA HIS A 336 19.06 -5.47 11.37
C HIS A 336 19.93 -4.24 11.14
N LYS A 337 21.02 -4.08 11.91
CA LYS A 337 21.91 -2.90 11.85
C LYS A 337 22.53 -2.63 10.48
N ALA A 338 22.71 -3.67 9.68
CA ALA A 338 23.20 -3.52 8.30
C ALA A 338 22.19 -2.81 7.39
N THR A 339 20.88 -2.88 7.68
CA THR A 339 19.85 -2.33 6.80
C THR A 339 19.92 -0.82 6.73
N GLY A 340 20.26 -0.31 5.55
CA GLY A 340 20.42 1.11 5.28
C GLY A 340 19.23 1.72 4.55
N TRP A 341 18.66 0.98 3.60
CA TRP A 341 17.63 1.48 2.69
C TRP A 341 16.61 0.39 2.40
N PHE A 342 15.37 0.80 2.16
CA PHE A 342 14.31 -0.11 1.75
C PHE A 342 13.74 0.30 0.37
N LEU A 343 14.08 -0.47 -0.67
CA LEU A 343 13.40 -0.40 -1.96
C LEU A 343 12.06 -1.13 -1.85
N THR A 344 10.97 -0.39 -1.96
CA THR A 344 9.62 -0.90 -1.74
C THR A 344 8.63 -0.42 -2.78
N HIS A 345 7.58 -1.19 -2.97
CA HIS A 345 6.37 -0.76 -3.69
C HIS A 345 5.64 0.43 -3.05
N GLY A 346 5.94 0.81 -1.80
CA GLY A 346 5.29 1.97 -1.16
C GLY A 346 3.91 1.68 -0.57
N GLY A 347 3.60 0.42 -0.27
CA GLY A 347 2.41 0.06 0.49
C GLY A 347 2.47 0.62 1.93
N TYR A 348 1.35 1.11 2.44
CA TYR A 348 1.32 1.92 3.67
C TYR A 348 1.80 1.16 4.93
N ASN A 349 1.54 -0.15 5.02
CA ASN A 349 2.07 -0.98 6.11
C ASN A 349 3.61 -1.06 6.09
N SER A 350 4.20 -1.26 4.91
CA SER A 350 5.67 -1.31 4.76
C SER A 350 6.31 0.04 5.04
N ILE A 351 5.64 1.15 4.67
CA ILE A 351 6.05 2.50 5.06
C ILE A 351 6.07 2.63 6.58
N GLY A 352 5.01 2.19 7.26
CA GLY A 352 4.93 2.25 8.72
C GLY A 352 6.03 1.45 9.41
N GLU A 353 6.31 0.23 8.94
CA GLU A 353 7.40 -0.61 9.45
C GLU A 353 8.79 0.02 9.19
N ALA A 354 8.98 0.67 8.05
CA ALA A 354 10.23 1.38 7.75
C ALA A 354 10.45 2.59 8.66
N ILE A 355 9.38 3.39 8.90
CA ILE A 355 9.43 4.53 9.81
C ILE A 355 9.70 4.06 11.25
N SER A 356 9.10 2.95 11.69
CA SER A 356 9.35 2.43 13.04
C SER A 356 10.80 2.01 13.27
N GLN A 357 11.54 1.64 12.22
CA GLN A 357 12.99 1.35 12.26
C GLN A 357 13.87 2.49 11.78
N ALA A 358 13.30 3.65 11.43
CA ALA A 358 14.02 4.78 10.82
C ALA A 358 14.87 4.38 9.58
N VAL A 359 14.34 3.48 8.75
CA VAL A 359 14.97 3.06 7.49
C VAL A 359 14.38 3.88 6.33
N PRO A 360 15.16 4.77 5.69
CA PRO A 360 14.69 5.56 4.57
C PRO A 360 14.39 4.69 3.34
N LEU A 361 13.55 5.22 2.46
CA LEU A 361 12.88 4.44 1.42
C LEU A 361 13.39 4.81 0.02
N ILE A 362 13.30 3.86 -0.90
CA ILE A 362 13.36 4.08 -2.35
C ILE A 362 12.06 3.48 -2.91
N MET A 363 11.14 4.33 -3.35
CA MET A 363 9.82 3.87 -3.77
C MET A 363 9.77 3.57 -5.25
N TRP A 364 9.31 2.36 -5.55
CA TRP A 364 8.93 1.89 -6.87
C TRP A 364 7.44 1.53 -6.85
N PRO A 365 6.52 2.50 -6.97
CA PRO A 365 5.09 2.24 -6.91
C PRO A 365 4.64 1.30 -8.03
N CYS A 366 3.87 0.25 -7.71
CA CYS A 366 3.30 -0.68 -8.68
C CYS A 366 1.83 -0.40 -8.99
N GLY A 367 1.05 0.08 -8.03
CA GLY A 367 -0.39 0.32 -8.20
C GLY A 367 -1.10 0.83 -6.95
N ALA A 368 -2.43 0.83 -6.98
CA ALA A 368 -3.29 1.34 -5.90
C ALA A 368 -2.88 2.78 -5.49
N GLU A 369 -2.83 3.07 -4.19
CA GLU A 369 -2.47 4.39 -3.65
C GLU A 369 -0.95 4.61 -3.51
N GLN A 370 -0.12 3.63 -3.88
CA GLN A 370 1.33 3.67 -3.73
C GLN A 370 2.00 4.89 -4.39
N PRO A 371 1.60 5.34 -5.60
CA PRO A 371 2.18 6.55 -6.19
C PRO A 371 1.87 7.82 -5.38
N LEU A 372 0.71 7.87 -4.73
CA LEU A 372 0.34 8.99 -3.86
C LEU A 372 1.13 8.94 -2.56
N ASN A 373 1.34 7.75 -1.99
CA ASN A 373 2.25 7.59 -0.85
C ASN A 373 3.68 8.05 -1.19
N ALA A 374 4.18 7.67 -2.37
CA ALA A 374 5.50 8.10 -2.84
C ALA A 374 5.57 9.63 -3.00
N SER A 375 4.56 10.22 -3.65
CA SER A 375 4.48 11.67 -3.84
C SER A 375 4.45 12.45 -2.52
N LEU A 376 3.64 11.97 -1.57
CA LEU A 376 3.53 12.56 -0.23
C LEU A 376 4.88 12.56 0.50
N LEU A 377 5.63 11.46 0.40
CA LEU A 377 6.84 11.23 1.20
C LEU A 377 8.14 11.66 0.52
N SER A 378 8.12 11.90 -0.80
CA SER A 378 9.29 12.32 -1.60
C SER A 378 9.41 13.84 -1.73
N SER A 379 8.37 14.58 -1.33
CA SER A 379 8.27 16.02 -1.58
C SER A 379 8.71 16.88 -0.40
N GLY A 380 9.41 17.98 -0.71
CA GLY A 380 9.74 19.03 0.26
C GLY A 380 10.91 18.71 1.21
N PRO A 381 11.18 19.61 2.18
CA PRO A 381 12.36 19.50 3.05
C PRO A 381 12.27 18.29 4.01
N ALA A 382 11.05 17.86 4.35
CA ALA A 382 10.78 16.74 5.26
C ALA A 382 10.70 15.37 4.55
N ALA A 383 11.05 15.29 3.26
CA ALA A 383 11.03 14.04 2.51
C ALA A 383 11.84 12.93 3.22
N ILE A 384 11.35 11.69 3.14
CA ILE A 384 12.01 10.50 3.73
C ILE A 384 12.33 9.41 2.71
N THR A 385 12.00 9.65 1.44
CA THR A 385 12.15 8.67 0.37
C THR A 385 12.67 9.32 -0.91
N PHE A 386 13.35 8.51 -1.73
CA PHE A 386 13.41 8.74 -3.17
C PHE A 386 12.18 8.13 -3.83
N GLU A 387 11.69 8.73 -4.91
CA GLU A 387 10.70 8.13 -5.80
C GLU A 387 11.36 7.85 -7.14
N LEU A 388 11.22 6.61 -7.62
CA LEU A 388 11.64 6.23 -8.96
C LEU A 388 10.52 6.59 -9.93
N LEU A 389 10.82 7.46 -10.89
CA LEU A 389 9.87 7.91 -11.92
C LEU A 389 10.06 7.12 -13.20
N GLN A 390 11.31 6.82 -13.59
CA GLN A 390 11.64 6.09 -14.82
C GLN A 390 11.29 4.61 -14.76
N VAL A 391 10.79 4.13 -13.61
CA VAL A 391 10.20 2.81 -13.55
C VAL A 391 8.84 2.76 -14.23
N ARG A 392 8.11 3.90 -14.33
CA ARG A 392 6.75 4.02 -14.91
C ARG A 392 6.74 3.69 -16.41
N ALA A 393 5.62 3.17 -16.91
CA ALA A 393 5.46 2.78 -18.32
C ALA A 393 4.05 3.07 -18.84
N GLY A 394 3.78 2.84 -20.12
CA GLY A 394 2.44 2.96 -20.69
C GLY A 394 1.88 4.39 -20.60
N PRO A 395 0.61 4.58 -20.15
CA PRO A 395 -0.01 5.91 -20.09
C PRO A 395 0.58 6.81 -18.99
N GLN A 396 1.56 6.34 -18.20
CA GLN A 396 2.26 7.10 -17.17
C GLN A 396 3.55 7.80 -17.66
N ILE A 397 3.77 7.85 -18.97
CA ILE A 397 4.92 8.49 -19.64
C ILE A 397 4.57 9.95 -19.98
N GLY A 398 5.51 10.86 -19.76
CA GLY A 398 5.34 12.29 -20.02
C GLY A 398 6.12 13.20 -19.07
N PRO A 399 5.96 14.53 -19.19
CA PRO A 399 6.66 15.49 -18.34
C PRO A 399 6.13 15.46 -16.91
N SER A 400 7.00 15.35 -15.90
CA SER A 400 6.55 15.45 -14.51
C SER A 400 6.22 16.89 -14.14
N LEU A 401 5.04 17.12 -13.55
CA LEU A 401 4.71 18.41 -12.97
C LEU A 401 5.43 18.60 -11.62
N ARG A 402 5.60 17.53 -10.85
CA ARG A 402 6.23 17.55 -9.53
C ARG A 402 7.74 17.74 -9.59
N PHE A 403 8.37 17.28 -10.67
CA PHE A 403 9.80 17.38 -10.89
C PHE A 403 10.07 18.13 -12.20
N PRO A 404 10.07 19.49 -12.17
CA PRO A 404 10.25 20.31 -13.37
C PRO A 404 11.51 19.96 -14.14
N GLY A 405 11.37 19.73 -15.45
CA GLY A 405 12.47 19.34 -16.34
C GLY A 405 12.74 17.84 -16.43
N VAL A 406 12.00 17.02 -15.68
CA VAL A 406 12.05 15.56 -15.81
C VAL A 406 11.00 15.07 -16.81
N GLU A 407 11.45 14.39 -17.86
CA GLU A 407 10.60 13.63 -18.78
C GLU A 407 10.62 12.15 -18.38
N ILE A 408 9.46 11.59 -18.05
CA ILE A 408 9.30 10.17 -17.71
C ILE A 408 9.18 9.40 -19.01
N THR A 409 10.17 8.55 -19.34
CA THR A 409 10.20 7.78 -20.59
C THR A 409 10.01 6.28 -20.38
N GLY A 410 10.35 5.77 -19.20
CA GLY A 410 10.18 4.35 -18.87
C GLY A 410 11.15 3.41 -19.58
N THR A 411 12.20 3.92 -20.23
CA THR A 411 13.17 3.07 -20.93
C THR A 411 14.18 2.45 -19.98
N THR A 412 14.75 1.29 -20.37
CA THR A 412 15.84 0.62 -19.64
C THR A 412 16.99 1.57 -19.32
N GLU A 413 17.40 2.42 -20.28
CA GLU A 413 18.50 3.36 -20.10
C GLU A 413 18.16 4.45 -19.10
N ALA A 414 16.94 5.02 -19.18
CA ALA A 414 16.50 6.05 -18.27
C ALA A 414 16.33 5.50 -16.84
N ALA A 415 15.75 4.31 -16.70
CA ALA A 415 15.62 3.62 -15.43
C ALA A 415 16.98 3.27 -14.82
N GLY A 416 17.91 2.74 -15.61
CA GLY A 416 19.28 2.44 -15.15
C GLY A 416 20.02 3.69 -14.69
N ALA A 417 19.91 4.79 -15.44
CA ALA A 417 20.51 6.08 -15.05
C ALA A 417 19.88 6.65 -13.77
N GLU A 418 18.56 6.59 -13.63
CA GLU A 418 17.84 7.03 -12.43
C GLU A 418 18.27 6.18 -11.21
N LEU A 419 18.27 4.86 -11.33
CA LEU A 419 18.68 3.94 -10.27
C LEU A 419 20.12 4.20 -9.82
N ALA A 420 21.06 4.31 -10.75
CA ALA A 420 22.46 4.62 -10.43
C ALA A 420 22.58 5.98 -9.72
N GLY A 421 21.85 7.00 -10.20
CA GLY A 421 21.81 8.32 -9.59
C GLY A 421 21.21 8.32 -8.18
N VAL A 422 20.11 7.58 -7.97
CA VAL A 422 19.48 7.41 -6.65
C VAL A 422 20.40 6.67 -5.69
N PHE A 423 21.07 5.60 -6.11
CA PHE A 423 22.03 4.89 -5.26
C PHE A 423 23.24 5.75 -4.87
N ALA A 424 23.71 6.61 -5.78
CA ALA A 424 24.75 7.59 -5.45
C ALA A 424 24.25 8.63 -4.43
N LYS A 425 23.05 9.20 -4.65
CA LYS A 425 22.42 10.16 -3.73
C LYS A 425 22.13 9.57 -2.36
N ALA A 426 21.72 8.31 -2.30
CA ALA A 426 21.46 7.55 -1.08
C ALA A 426 22.70 7.43 -0.17
N ARG A 427 23.91 7.53 -0.73
CA ARG A 427 25.19 7.56 0.00
C ARG A 427 25.71 8.97 0.27
N GLY A 428 25.17 9.96 -0.44
CA GLY A 428 25.57 11.36 -0.33
C GLY A 428 24.80 12.13 0.74
N GLU A 429 24.89 13.46 0.66
CA GLU A 429 24.23 14.37 1.60
C GLU A 429 22.70 14.28 1.55
N GLU A 430 22.13 14.01 0.38
CA GLU A 430 20.69 13.82 0.26
C GLU A 430 20.22 12.57 1.02
N GLY A 431 20.94 11.45 0.91
CA GLY A 431 20.68 10.25 1.70
C GLY A 431 20.80 10.46 3.21
N LYS A 432 21.81 11.23 3.65
CA LYS A 432 21.94 11.62 5.07
C LYS A 432 20.75 12.45 5.54
N ARG A 433 20.28 13.40 4.72
CA ARG A 433 19.09 14.22 5.01
C ARG A 433 17.82 13.37 5.13
N LEU A 434 17.54 12.48 4.17
CA LEU A 434 16.36 11.62 4.22
C LEU A 434 16.38 10.72 5.47
N ARG A 435 17.57 10.26 5.87
CA ARG A 435 17.74 9.48 7.10
C ARG A 435 17.48 10.30 8.35
N ALA A 436 18.03 11.51 8.46
CA ALA A 436 17.75 12.40 9.58
C ALA A 436 16.26 12.72 9.68
N ASN A 437 15.60 12.96 8.54
CA ASN A 437 14.17 13.22 8.47
C ASN A 437 13.33 12.03 8.97
N ILE A 438 13.65 10.80 8.56
CA ILE A 438 12.89 9.63 9.03
C ILE A 438 13.16 9.31 10.51
N GLU A 439 14.38 9.55 11.00
CA GLU A 439 14.72 9.45 12.43
C GLU A 439 13.92 10.46 13.27
N GLU A 440 13.82 11.71 12.81
CA GLU A 440 12.99 12.74 13.45
C GLU A 440 11.49 12.39 13.40
N LEU A 441 11.01 11.94 12.23
CA LEU A 441 9.62 11.51 12.05
C LEU A 441 9.26 10.34 12.96
N ARG A 442 10.13 9.34 13.08
CA ARG A 442 9.98 8.22 14.02
C ARG A 442 9.82 8.74 15.45
N GLY A 443 10.67 9.67 15.88
CA GLY A 443 10.59 10.27 17.21
C GLY A 443 9.26 10.99 17.46
N LYS A 444 8.79 11.77 16.48
CA LYS A 444 7.49 12.45 16.55
C LYS A 444 6.33 11.48 16.66
N ILE A 445 6.30 10.44 15.81
CA ILE A 445 5.22 9.44 15.84
C ILE A 445 5.26 8.65 17.14
N LEU A 446 6.44 8.28 17.65
CA LEU A 446 6.55 7.56 18.91
C LEU A 446 5.98 8.39 20.08
N ALA A 447 6.24 9.70 20.10
CA ALA A 447 5.62 10.61 21.07
C ALA A 447 4.10 10.73 20.87
N GLY A 448 3.64 10.96 19.64
CA GLY A 448 2.22 11.10 19.29
C GLY A 448 1.38 9.85 19.59
N ARG A 449 1.98 8.65 19.48
CA ARG A 449 1.34 7.38 19.86
C ARG A 449 0.97 7.30 21.33
N THR A 450 1.67 8.04 22.20
CA THR A 450 1.39 8.05 23.64
C THR A 450 0.35 9.09 24.05
N GLU A 451 0.02 10.03 23.16
CA GLU A 451 -0.87 11.15 23.44
C GLU A 451 -2.02 11.19 22.41
N GLU A 452 -1.81 11.82 21.26
CA GLU A 452 -2.84 12.11 20.26
C GLU A 452 -3.51 10.86 19.68
N ASP A 453 -2.74 9.85 19.25
CA ASP A 453 -3.34 8.64 18.66
C ASP A 453 -4.19 7.91 19.72
N ARG A 454 -3.78 7.94 21.00
CA ARG A 454 -4.56 7.38 22.12
C ARG A 454 -5.82 8.17 22.40
N GLU A 455 -5.81 9.48 22.21
CA GLU A 455 -7.03 10.30 22.30
C GLU A 455 -8.00 9.97 21.17
N GLN A 456 -7.51 9.78 19.95
CA GLN A 456 -8.35 9.35 18.82
C GLN A 456 -8.94 7.96 19.06
N ILE A 457 -8.18 7.02 19.61
CA ILE A 457 -8.68 5.69 19.99
C ILE A 457 -9.74 5.78 21.10
N LYS A 458 -9.55 6.64 22.10
CA LYS A 458 -10.57 6.89 23.15
C LYS A 458 -11.83 7.53 22.57
N ALA A 459 -11.68 8.49 21.66
CA ALA A 459 -12.80 9.13 20.98
C ALA A 459 -13.57 8.14 20.10
N LEU A 460 -12.86 7.25 19.41
CA LEU A 460 -13.45 6.14 18.66
C LEU A 460 -14.22 5.18 19.57
N ALA A 461 -13.70 4.84 20.74
CA ALA A 461 -14.38 3.95 21.68
C ALA A 461 -15.61 4.60 22.35
N ALA A 462 -15.65 5.94 22.45
CA ALA A 462 -16.77 6.68 23.00
C ALA A 462 -17.88 6.97 21.97
N PHE A 463 -17.53 6.99 20.68
CA PHE A 463 -18.45 7.13 19.56
C PHE A 463 -19.24 5.84 19.32
#